data_AF-A0A256WAC5-F1
#
_entry.id   AF-A0A256WAC5-F1
#
_cell.length_a   1.000
_cell.length_b   1.000
_cell.length_c   1.000
_cell.angle_alpha   90.00
_cell.angle_beta   90.00
_cell.angle_gamma   90.00
#
_symmetry.space_group_name_H-M   'P 1'
#
loop_
_entity.id
_entity.type
_entity.pdbx_description
1 polymer ?
#
loop_
_entity_poly.entity_id
_entity_poly.type
_entity_poly.pdbx_seq_one_letter_code
_entity_poly.pdbx_strand_id
1 'polypeptide(L)'
;MVFYFQYNPEVNLLNSIINDPTLGNLQIFIDKANSNIFPISIDSGLPINEFNNTVHKLSNDPDNQVLIEWARGFLIDYKVYFLNRPNVIGASGAVFGILLAFGMMFPNSMLYVFFFFPIKAKWFVIFYGALELYLGFTQSDSNVAHFAHLGGMVFGFILIKYWKKKGVY
;
A
#
# COMPACT_ATOMS: atom_id res chain seq x y z
N MET A 1 10.15 -1.69 -4.65
CA MET A 1 11.49 -1.17 -4.28
C MET A 1 11.41 0.09 -3.42
N VAL A 2 10.55 1.07 -3.73
CA VAL A 2 10.39 2.31 -2.93
C VAL A 2 9.87 2.04 -1.50
N PHE A 3 8.89 1.15 -1.32
CA PHE A 3 8.36 0.78 0.01
C PHE A 3 9.39 0.13 0.92
N TYR A 4 10.30 -0.68 0.35
CA TYR A 4 11.34 -1.33 1.14
C TYR A 4 12.25 -0.32 1.83
N PHE A 5 12.65 0.76 1.14
CA PHE A 5 13.52 1.78 1.72
C PHE A 5 12.79 2.70 2.72
N GLN A 6 11.50 2.98 2.49
CA GLN A 6 10.72 3.80 3.40
C GLN A 6 10.43 3.10 4.74
N TYR A 7 10.14 1.80 4.71
CA TYR A 7 9.83 1.02 5.92
C TYR A 7 11.03 0.29 6.52
N ASN A 8 12.22 0.40 5.92
CA ASN A 8 13.42 -0.30 6.39
C ASN A 8 13.72 -0.01 7.88
N PRO A 9 13.64 1.24 8.38
CA PRO A 9 13.89 1.53 9.79
C PRO A 9 12.91 0.81 10.72
N GLU A 10 11.62 0.83 10.40
CA GLU A 10 10.54 0.19 11.17
C GLU A 10 10.67 -1.33 11.16
N VAL A 11 10.96 -1.92 10.00
CA VAL A 11 11.16 -3.36 9.85
C VAL A 11 12.40 -3.82 10.62
N ASN A 12 13.48 -3.04 10.61
CA ASN A 12 14.70 -3.37 11.38
C ASN A 12 14.46 -3.25 12.89
N LEU A 13 13.73 -2.23 13.33
CA LEU A 13 13.33 -2.11 14.73
C LEU A 13 12.49 -3.31 15.16
N LEU A 14 11.49 -3.68 14.35
CA LEU A 14 10.63 -4.82 14.63
C LEU A 14 11.42 -6.15 14.68
N ASN A 15 12.38 -6.33 13.77
CA ASN A 15 13.30 -7.48 13.80
C ASN A 15 14.14 -7.51 15.07
N SER A 16 14.64 -6.35 15.51
CA SER A 16 15.43 -6.26 16.75
C SER A 16 14.60 -6.70 17.96
N ILE A 17 13.34 -6.25 18.06
CA ILE A 17 12.43 -6.61 19.15
C ILE A 17 12.06 -8.10 19.08
N ILE A 18 11.79 -8.64 17.88
CA ILE A 18 11.50 -10.08 17.70
C ILE A 18 12.69 -10.96 18.11
N ASN A 19 13.91 -10.53 17.81
CA ASN A 19 15.11 -11.29 18.12
C ASN A 19 15.46 -11.23 19.61
N ASP A 20 15.15 -10.11 20.28
CA ASP A 20 15.40 -9.87 21.69
C ASP A 20 14.13 -9.34 22.41
N PRO A 21 13.12 -10.19 22.66
CA PRO A 21 11.80 -9.78 23.20
C PRO A 21 11.81 -9.53 24.72
N THR A 22 12.77 -8.74 25.21
CA THR A 22 12.80 -8.28 26.60
C THR A 22 11.61 -7.38 26.92
N LEU A 23 11.22 -7.27 28.19
CA LEU A 23 10.15 -6.36 28.63
C LEU A 23 10.35 -4.94 28.09
N GLY A 24 11.60 -4.44 28.11
CA GLY A 24 11.93 -3.12 27.57
C GLY A 24 11.65 -3.01 26.07
N ASN A 25 12.07 -4.00 25.27
CA ASN A 25 11.84 -4.01 23.83
C ASN A 25 10.36 -4.20 23.46
N LEU A 26 9.61 -4.98 24.24
CA LEU A 26 8.16 -5.13 24.09
C LEU A 26 7.43 -3.82 24.40
N GLN A 27 7.89 -3.06 25.41
CA GLN A 27 7.33 -1.75 25.71
C GLN A 27 7.61 -0.74 24.58
N ILE A 28 8.80 -0.80 23.95
CA ILE A 28 9.09 0.01 22.75
C ILE A 28 8.06 -0.27 21.65
N PHE A 29 7.70 -1.53 21.41
CA PHE A 29 6.66 -1.86 20.45
C PHE A 29 5.32 -1.20 20.79
N ILE A 30 4.87 -1.30 22.06
CA ILE A 30 3.62 -0.67 22.52
C ILE A 30 3.65 0.84 22.31
N ASP A 31 4.75 1.50 22.66
CA ASP A 31 4.90 2.95 22.52
C ASP A 31 4.87 3.38 21.05
N LYS A 32 5.48 2.58 20.16
CA LYS A 32 5.42 2.79 18.71
C LYS A 32 4.02 2.53 18.14
N ALA A 33 3.28 1.57 18.68
CA ALA A 33 1.89 1.34 18.29
C ALA A 33 0.98 2.50 18.69
N ASN A 34 1.13 3.00 19.92
CA ASN A 34 0.38 4.14 20.44
C ASN A 34 0.68 5.46 19.71
N SER A 35 1.91 5.62 19.23
CA SER A 35 2.32 6.76 18.38
C SER A 35 2.00 6.57 16.89
N ASN A 36 1.26 5.52 16.53
CA ASN A 36 0.85 5.18 15.16
C ASN A 36 2.02 4.92 14.19
N ILE A 37 3.23 4.65 14.71
CA ILE A 37 4.40 4.20 13.92
C ILE A 37 4.27 2.71 13.59
N PHE A 38 3.74 1.92 14.54
CA PHE A 38 3.31 0.55 14.34
C PHE A 38 1.78 0.49 14.33
N PRO A 39 1.14 0.98 13.27
CA PRO A 39 -0.30 1.05 13.23
C PRO A 39 -0.90 -0.37 13.25
N ILE A 40 -2.00 -0.54 13.98
CA ILE A 40 -2.80 -1.76 14.07
C ILE A 40 -4.24 -1.39 13.74
N SER A 41 -4.85 -2.07 12.76
CA SER A 41 -6.24 -1.84 12.39
C SER A 41 -7.16 -2.78 13.16
N ILE A 42 -8.41 -2.36 13.38
CA ILE A 42 -9.42 -3.15 14.12
C ILE A 42 -9.72 -4.48 13.39
N ASP A 43 -9.61 -4.50 12.07
CA ASP A 43 -9.79 -5.68 11.20
C ASP A 43 -8.51 -6.52 11.01
N SER A 44 -7.41 -6.19 11.70
CA SER A 44 -6.14 -6.92 11.56
C SER A 44 -6.20 -8.39 12.01
N GLY A 45 -7.18 -8.75 12.84
CA GLY A 45 -7.29 -10.08 13.44
C GLY A 45 -6.21 -10.39 14.49
N LEU A 46 -5.36 -9.41 14.82
CA LEU A 46 -4.29 -9.58 15.81
C LEU A 46 -4.82 -9.44 17.24
N PRO A 47 -4.43 -10.33 18.18
CA PRO A 47 -4.89 -10.32 19.56
C PRO A 47 -4.13 -9.28 20.41
N ILE A 48 -4.29 -7.98 20.09
CA ILE A 48 -3.53 -6.88 20.72
C ILE A 48 -3.83 -6.71 22.22
N ASN A 49 -5.06 -7.03 22.64
CA ASN A 49 -5.45 -6.93 24.05
C ASN A 49 -4.73 -8.01 24.87
N GLU A 50 -4.68 -9.23 24.34
CA GLU A 50 -3.93 -10.35 24.90
C GLU A 50 -2.44 -10.06 24.92
N PHE A 51 -1.92 -9.37 23.91
CA PHE A 51 -0.53 -8.90 23.89
C PHE A 51 -0.23 -7.90 24.99
N ASN A 52 -1.03 -6.84 25.12
CA ASN A 52 -0.86 -5.86 26.19
C ASN A 52 -0.94 -6.52 27.58
N ASN A 53 -1.87 -7.45 27.77
CA ASN A 53 -2.00 -8.21 29.01
C ASN A 53 -0.77 -9.11 29.27
N THR A 54 -0.21 -9.72 28.22
CA THR A 54 1.00 -10.55 28.32
C THR A 54 2.22 -9.71 28.72
N VAL A 55 2.40 -8.54 28.10
CA VAL A 55 3.47 -7.60 28.46
C VAL A 55 3.30 -7.09 29.89
N HIS A 56 2.07 -6.83 30.34
CA HIS A 56 1.79 -6.45 31.72
C HIS A 56 2.15 -7.57 32.72
N LYS A 57 1.86 -8.84 32.39
CA LYS A 57 2.26 -9.99 33.22
C LYS A 57 3.79 -10.13 33.30
N LEU A 58 4.50 -9.91 32.19
CA LEU A 58 5.96 -9.90 32.16
C LEU A 58 6.58 -8.82 33.06
N SER A 59 5.87 -7.74 33.38
CA SER A 59 6.37 -6.76 34.37
C SER A 59 6.54 -7.35 35.77
N ASN A 60 5.77 -8.40 36.10
CA ASN A 60 5.86 -9.09 37.40
C ASN A 60 6.73 -10.35 37.35
N ASP A 61 6.92 -10.93 36.16
CA ASP A 61 7.73 -12.14 35.95
C ASP A 61 8.53 -12.01 34.64
N PRO A 62 9.63 -11.22 34.64
CA PRO A 62 10.33 -10.82 33.42
C PRO A 62 11.03 -11.98 32.69
N ASP A 63 11.35 -13.06 33.40
CA ASP A 63 12.09 -14.21 32.88
C ASP A 63 11.16 -15.34 32.38
N ASN A 64 9.84 -15.13 32.42
CA ASN A 64 8.85 -16.12 32.03
C ASN A 64 8.93 -16.44 30.53
N GLN A 65 9.61 -17.52 30.19
CA GLN A 65 9.84 -17.95 28.80
C GLN A 65 8.54 -18.18 28.02
N VAL A 66 7.47 -18.63 28.68
CA VAL A 66 6.19 -18.88 27.99
C VAL A 66 5.55 -17.56 27.53
N LEU A 67 5.55 -16.54 28.40
CA LEU A 67 5.01 -15.22 28.06
C LEU A 67 5.89 -14.51 27.03
N ILE A 68 7.21 -14.66 27.12
CA ILE A 68 8.16 -14.12 26.14
C ILE A 68 7.91 -14.73 24.75
N GLU A 69 7.81 -16.04 24.64
CA GLU A 69 7.61 -16.71 23.36
C GLU A 69 6.23 -16.43 22.75
N TRP A 70 5.20 -16.29 23.60
CA TRP A 70 3.89 -15.83 23.14
C TRP A 70 3.96 -14.40 22.57
N ALA A 71 4.64 -13.48 23.26
CA ALA A 71 4.82 -12.10 22.80
C ALA A 71 5.63 -12.03 21.50
N ARG A 72 6.69 -12.86 21.39
CA ARG A 72 7.47 -13.02 20.15
C ARG A 72 6.59 -13.50 18.99
N GLY A 73 5.74 -14.49 19.22
CA GLY A 73 4.80 -15.01 18.22
C GLY A 73 3.86 -13.92 17.70
N PHE A 74 3.25 -13.15 18.60
CA PHE A 74 2.43 -11.99 18.23
C PHE A 74 3.20 -11.00 17.33
N LEU A 75 4.45 -10.67 17.67
CA LEU A 75 5.25 -9.74 16.88
C LEU A 75 5.60 -10.27 15.48
N ILE A 76 5.77 -11.58 15.34
CA ILE A 76 5.97 -12.23 14.03
C ILE A 76 4.70 -12.09 13.18
N ASP A 77 3.53 -12.36 13.74
CA ASP A 77 2.24 -12.20 13.04
C ASP A 77 1.99 -10.72 12.70
N TYR A 78 2.28 -9.82 13.63
CA TYR A 78 2.24 -8.38 13.40
C TYR A 78 3.17 -7.95 12.26
N LYS A 79 4.40 -8.49 12.19
CA LYS A 79 5.34 -8.21 11.10
C LYS A 79 4.77 -8.61 9.75
N VAL A 80 4.14 -9.78 9.65
CA VAL A 80 3.49 -10.23 8.41
C VAL A 80 2.36 -9.26 8.03
N TYR A 81 1.50 -8.92 8.99
CA TYR A 81 0.45 -7.92 8.79
C TYR A 81 1.00 -6.56 8.32
N PHE A 82 2.04 -6.04 8.98
CA PHE A 82 2.67 -4.76 8.68
C PHE A 82 3.31 -4.73 7.29
N LEU A 83 3.98 -5.82 6.88
CA LEU A 83 4.59 -5.94 5.55
C LEU A 83 3.56 -6.08 4.43
N ASN A 84 2.36 -6.58 4.75
CA ASN A 84 1.26 -6.73 3.79
C ASN A 84 0.36 -5.48 3.69
N ARG A 85 0.44 -4.54 4.65
CA ARG A 85 -0.29 -3.26 4.59
C ARG A 85 0.01 -2.39 3.38
N PRO A 86 1.27 -2.20 2.92
CA PRO A 86 1.52 -1.39 1.75
C PRO A 86 0.93 -2.06 0.50
N ASN A 87 -0.32 -1.72 0.19
CA ASN A 87 -0.91 -1.95 -1.12
C ASN A 87 0.05 -1.39 -2.18
N VAL A 88 0.28 -2.11 -3.26
CA VAL A 88 1.24 -1.74 -4.32
C VAL A 88 0.87 -0.38 -4.92
N ILE A 89 1.39 0.70 -4.34
CA ILE A 89 1.19 2.05 -4.87
C ILE A 89 2.00 2.14 -6.16
N GLY A 90 1.31 2.44 -7.27
CA GLY A 90 1.94 2.64 -8.58
C GLY A 90 1.65 1.56 -9.63
N ALA A 91 1.19 0.36 -9.25
CA ALA A 91 0.72 -0.62 -10.24
C ALA A 91 -0.48 -0.06 -11.03
N SER A 92 -1.40 0.63 -10.34
CA SER A 92 -2.52 1.31 -10.98
C SER A 92 -2.05 2.40 -11.96
N GLY A 93 -1.00 3.15 -11.65
CA GLY A 93 -0.41 4.13 -12.59
C GLY A 93 0.04 3.48 -13.90
N ALA A 94 0.70 2.33 -13.84
CA ALA A 94 1.09 1.59 -15.05
C ALA A 94 -0.14 1.11 -15.85
N VAL A 95 -1.20 0.62 -15.18
CA VAL A 95 -2.47 0.26 -15.82
C VAL A 95 -3.10 1.46 -16.52
N PHE A 96 -3.08 2.65 -15.91
CA PHE A 96 -3.55 3.88 -16.54
C PHE A 96 -2.70 4.31 -17.74
N GLY A 97 -1.39 4.07 -17.71
CA GLY A 97 -0.52 4.24 -18.87
C GLY A 97 -0.89 3.31 -20.04
N ILE A 98 -1.18 2.04 -19.77
CA ILE A 98 -1.65 1.06 -20.76
C ILE A 98 -3.04 1.44 -21.28
N LEU A 99 -3.95 1.87 -20.40
CA LEU A 99 -5.28 2.32 -20.77
C LEU A 99 -5.20 3.52 -21.75
N LEU A 100 -4.35 4.49 -21.46
CA LEU A 100 -4.10 5.60 -22.38
C LEU A 100 -3.54 5.10 -23.72
N ALA A 101 -2.57 4.18 -23.70
CA ALA A 101 -2.03 3.58 -24.91
C ALA A 101 -3.11 2.93 -25.77
N PHE A 102 -4.00 2.16 -25.15
CA PHE A 102 -5.13 1.55 -25.83
C PHE A 102 -6.05 2.59 -26.47
N GLY A 103 -6.43 3.65 -25.74
CA GLY A 103 -7.28 4.72 -26.27
C GLY A 103 -6.66 5.48 -27.44
N MET A 104 -5.32 5.60 -27.49
CA MET A 104 -4.60 6.25 -28.57
C MET A 104 -4.40 5.36 -29.80
N MET A 105 -4.08 4.09 -29.60
CA MET A 105 -3.78 3.14 -30.67
C MET A 105 -5.04 2.54 -31.30
N PHE A 106 -6.09 2.35 -30.50
CA PHE A 106 -7.36 1.76 -30.93
C PHE A 106 -8.56 2.69 -30.62
N PRO A 107 -8.54 3.95 -31.09
CA PRO A 107 -9.47 4.99 -30.63
C PRO A 107 -10.94 4.69 -30.95
N ASN A 108 -11.21 3.87 -31.96
CA ASN A 108 -12.57 3.51 -32.38
C ASN A 108 -13.03 2.14 -31.85
N SER A 109 -12.22 1.42 -31.09
CA SER A 109 -12.65 0.17 -30.44
C SER A 109 -13.80 0.46 -29.49
N MET A 110 -14.83 -0.37 -29.55
CA MET A 110 -16.00 -0.25 -28.69
C MET A 110 -15.72 -0.93 -27.34
N LEU A 111 -15.87 -0.17 -26.27
CA LEU A 111 -15.84 -0.65 -24.89
C LEU A 111 -17.28 -0.71 -24.37
N TYR A 112 -17.66 -1.81 -23.74
CA TYR A 112 -18.98 -1.97 -23.13
C TYR A 112 -18.88 -1.69 -21.64
N VAL A 113 -19.21 -0.46 -21.24
CA VAL A 113 -19.21 -0.05 -19.83
C VAL A 113 -20.37 -0.75 -19.13
N PHE A 114 -20.06 -1.43 -18.01
CA PHE A 114 -21.00 -2.30 -17.28
C PHE A 114 -21.71 -3.31 -18.18
N PHE A 115 -21.09 -3.76 -19.28
CA PHE A 115 -21.67 -4.67 -20.28
C PHE A 115 -22.87 -4.11 -21.07
N PHE A 116 -23.32 -2.87 -20.84
CA PHE A 116 -24.52 -2.31 -21.48
C PHE A 116 -24.25 -1.12 -22.39
N PHE A 117 -23.35 -0.21 -22.02
CA PHE A 117 -23.17 1.07 -22.73
C PHE A 117 -21.94 1.05 -23.64
N PRO A 118 -22.11 1.00 -24.96
CA PRO A 118 -20.99 0.98 -25.89
C PRO A 118 -20.41 2.41 -26.05
N ILE A 119 -19.13 2.58 -25.73
CA ILE A 119 -18.39 3.84 -25.89
C ILE A 119 -17.08 3.59 -26.66
N LYS A 120 -16.69 4.50 -27.54
CA LYS A 120 -15.38 4.41 -28.20
C LYS A 120 -14.27 4.61 -27.18
N ALA A 121 -13.20 3.81 -27.28
CA ALA A 121 -12.06 3.86 -26.38
C ALA A 121 -11.50 5.27 -26.18
N LYS A 122 -11.40 6.08 -27.25
CA LYS A 122 -10.91 7.47 -27.16
C LYS A 122 -11.72 8.31 -26.16
N TRP A 123 -13.04 8.16 -26.17
CA TRP A 123 -13.93 8.94 -25.32
C TRP A 123 -13.86 8.46 -23.88
N PHE A 124 -13.84 7.14 -23.69
CA PHE A 124 -13.66 6.55 -22.37
C PHE A 124 -12.39 7.05 -21.69
N VAL A 125 -11.25 6.99 -22.39
CA VAL A 125 -9.95 7.43 -21.85
C VAL A 125 -9.93 8.93 -21.54
N ILE A 126 -10.50 9.77 -22.41
CA ILE A 126 -10.59 11.22 -22.18
C ILE A 126 -11.44 11.52 -20.94
N PHE A 127 -12.65 10.95 -20.86
CA PHE A 127 -13.54 11.18 -19.73
C PHE A 127 -12.93 10.67 -18.44
N TYR A 128 -12.32 9.49 -18.45
CA TYR A 128 -11.76 8.92 -17.24
C TYR A 128 -10.52 9.71 -16.76
N GLY A 129 -9.66 10.15 -17.68
CA GLY A 129 -8.56 11.05 -17.33
C GLY A 129 -9.03 12.40 -16.77
N ALA A 130 -10.10 12.98 -17.33
CA ALA A 130 -10.68 14.21 -16.79
C ALA A 130 -11.30 14.00 -15.39
N LEU A 131 -11.96 12.85 -15.17
CA LEU A 131 -12.50 12.47 -13.87
C LEU A 131 -11.39 12.30 -12.83
N GLU A 132 -10.31 11.59 -13.16
CA GLU A 132 -9.15 11.45 -12.26
C GLU A 132 -8.54 12.81 -11.91
N LEU A 133 -8.46 13.75 -12.86
CA LEU A 133 -8.01 15.11 -12.60
C LEU A 133 -8.93 15.84 -11.63
N TYR A 134 -10.25 15.78 -11.85
CA TYR A 134 -11.24 16.37 -10.95
C TYR A 134 -11.13 15.78 -9.54
N LEU A 135 -11.11 14.45 -9.43
CA LEU A 135 -11.01 13.74 -8.16
C LEU A 135 -9.69 14.02 -7.43
N GLY A 136 -8.59 14.19 -8.16
CA GLY A 136 -7.31 14.62 -7.58
C GLY A 136 -7.41 15.96 -6.85
N PHE A 137 -8.24 16.88 -7.32
CA PHE A 137 -8.48 18.16 -6.63
C PHE A 137 -9.56 18.08 -5.56
N THR A 138 -10.63 17.30 -5.77
CA THR A 138 -11.80 17.29 -4.87
C THR A 138 -11.74 16.24 -3.76
N GLN A 139 -10.89 15.21 -3.90
CA GLN A 139 -10.76 14.09 -2.96
C GLN A 139 -9.32 13.92 -2.48
N SER A 140 -8.73 15.02 -1.96
CA SER A 140 -7.36 15.03 -1.43
C SER A 140 -7.15 14.06 -0.26
N ASP A 141 -8.21 13.78 0.51
CA ASP A 141 -8.18 12.89 1.68
C ASP A 141 -8.61 11.45 1.35
N SER A 142 -8.73 11.09 0.06
CA SER A 142 -9.10 9.73 -0.32
C SER A 142 -7.92 8.75 -0.22
N ASN A 143 -8.23 7.48 -0.04
CA ASN A 143 -7.24 6.39 -0.11
C ASN A 143 -6.78 6.08 -1.55
N VAL A 144 -7.17 6.91 -2.55
CA VAL A 144 -6.85 6.72 -3.97
C VAL A 144 -5.91 7.81 -4.44
N ALA A 145 -4.73 7.42 -4.94
CA ALA A 145 -3.75 8.37 -5.45
C ALA A 145 -4.05 8.78 -6.90
N HIS A 146 -5.07 9.60 -7.11
CA HIS A 146 -5.52 10.05 -8.45
C HIS A 146 -4.41 10.68 -9.30
N PHE A 147 -3.54 11.50 -8.71
CA PHE A 147 -2.39 12.07 -9.44
C PHE A 147 -1.36 11.02 -9.87
N ALA A 148 -1.27 9.88 -9.18
CA ALA A 148 -0.42 8.77 -9.62
C ALA A 148 -0.98 8.11 -10.88
N HIS A 149 -2.31 8.01 -11.02
CA HIS A 149 -2.95 7.55 -12.26
C HIS A 149 -2.64 8.49 -13.42
N LEU A 150 -2.83 9.80 -13.22
CA LEU A 150 -2.54 10.83 -14.22
C LEU A 150 -1.05 10.84 -14.62
N GLY A 151 -0.15 10.70 -13.65
CA GLY A 151 1.29 10.56 -13.92
C GLY A 151 1.59 9.35 -14.82
N GLY A 152 0.92 8.22 -14.57
CA GLY A 152 1.00 7.03 -15.42
C GLY A 152 0.49 7.26 -16.85
N MET A 153 -0.64 7.97 -17.00
CA MET A 153 -1.16 8.37 -18.31
C MET A 153 -0.19 9.28 -19.07
N VAL A 154 0.37 10.30 -18.41
CA VAL A 154 1.35 11.23 -19.01
C VAL A 154 2.61 10.49 -19.43
N PHE A 155 3.14 9.60 -18.59
CA PHE A 155 4.30 8.79 -18.92
C PHE A 155 4.04 7.87 -20.11
N GLY A 156 2.89 7.18 -20.12
CA GLY A 156 2.45 6.36 -21.25
C GLY A 156 2.37 7.17 -22.55
N PHE A 157 1.83 8.38 -22.51
CA PHE A 157 1.76 9.28 -23.66
C PHE A 157 3.15 9.63 -24.20
N ILE A 158 4.08 10.00 -23.31
CA ILE A 158 5.46 10.32 -23.67
C ILE A 158 6.13 9.11 -24.32
N LEU A 159 5.96 7.92 -23.75
CA LEU A 159 6.55 6.68 -24.27
C LEU A 159 6.03 6.34 -25.67
N ILE A 160 4.73 6.49 -25.90
CA ILE A 160 4.11 6.30 -27.21
C ILE A 160 4.68 7.31 -28.22
N LYS A 161 4.77 8.59 -27.85
CA LYS A 161 5.33 9.60 -28.75
C LYS A 161 6.80 9.33 -29.06
N TYR A 162 7.57 8.86 -28.08
CA TYR A 162 8.97 8.50 -28.25
C TYR A 162 9.14 7.32 -29.22
N TRP A 163 8.39 6.24 -29.04
CA TRP A 163 8.46 5.06 -29.91
C TRP A 163 7.97 5.32 -31.33
N LYS A 164 6.90 6.12 -31.49
CA LYS A 164 6.45 6.58 -32.81
C LYS A 164 7.54 7.36 -33.54
N LYS A 165 8.29 8.22 -32.85
CA LYS A 165 9.42 8.96 -33.44
C LYS A 165 10.56 8.03 -33.87
N LYS A 166 10.71 6.87 -33.22
CA LYS A 166 11.73 5.86 -33.52
C LYS A 166 11.27 4.82 -34.55
N GLY A 167 10.04 4.90 -35.05
CA GLY A 167 9.50 3.96 -36.05
C GLY A 167 9.25 2.55 -35.51
N VAL A 168 9.00 2.42 -34.20
CA VAL A 168 8.84 1.11 -33.53
C VAL A 168 7.40 0.57 -33.63
N TYR A 169 6.45 1.36 -34.16
CA TYR A 169 5.12 0.95 -34.65
C TYR A 169 4.46 2.11 -35.42
#